data_AF-A0A357JFX7-F1
#
_entry.id   AF-A0A357JFX7-F1
#
_cell.length_a   1.000
_cell.length_b   1.000
_cell.length_c   1.000
_cell.angle_alpha   90.00
_cell.angle_beta   90.00
_cell.angle_gamma   90.00
#
_symmetry.space_group_name_H-M   'P 1'
#
loop_
_entity.id
_entity.type
_entity.pdbx_description
1 polymer ?
#
loop_
_entity_poly.entity_id
_entity_poly.type
_entity_poly.pdbx_seq_one_letter_code
_entity_poly.pdbx_strand_id
1 'polypeptide(L)' 'MTKVGIIMGSNSDMPVMQDAVSILHDFNIETEVDIVSAHRTPDKLVDYAKNAHKRGISVIIAGAGGAAHLPG' A
#
# COMPACT_ATOMS: atom_id res chain seq x y z
N MET A 1 0.14 9.76 -15.47
CA MET A 1 1.43 9.58 -14.78
C MET A 1 1.41 8.24 -14.07
N THR A 2 2.55 7.59 -13.89
CA THR A 2 2.65 6.33 -13.14
C THR A 2 2.43 6.58 -11.66
N LYS A 3 1.43 5.92 -11.07
CA LYS A 3 1.07 6.04 -9.64
C LYS A 3 1.43 4.77 -8.88
N VAL A 4 1.96 4.90 -7.67
CA VAL A 4 2.27 3.79 -6.76
C VAL A 4 1.34 3.82 -5.55
N GLY A 5 0.79 2.66 -5.19
CA GLY A 5 0.03 2.49 -3.95
C GLY A 5 0.88 1.88 -2.86
N ILE A 6 0.99 2.53 -1.70
CA ILE A 6 1.61 1.97 -0.51
C ILE A 6 0.51 1.60 0.48
N ILE A 7 0.40 0.32 0.82
CA ILE A 7 -0.57 -0.16 1.81
C ILE A 7 0.12 -0.88 2.96
N MET A 8 -0.45 -0.75 4.16
CA MET A 8 0.06 -1.43 5.35
C MET A 8 -1.07 -1.89 6.25
N GLY A 9 -0.81 -2.93 7.04
CA GLY A 9 -1.83 -3.52 7.91
C GLY A 9 -2.24 -2.62 9.08
N SER A 10 -1.35 -1.75 9.54
CA SER A 10 -1.52 -0.93 10.75
C SER A 10 -0.73 0.38 10.68
N ASN A 11 -1.18 1.40 11.42
CA ASN A 11 -0.39 2.63 11.63
C ASN A 11 0.98 2.37 12.28
N SER A 12 1.11 1.28 13.03
CA SER A 12 2.39 0.87 13.62
C SER A 12 3.45 0.50 12.57
N ASP A 13 3.04 0.19 11.35
CA ASP A 13 3.95 -0.16 10.25
C ASP A 13 4.50 1.10 9.54
N MET A 14 3.85 2.26 9.70
CA MET A 14 4.17 3.51 9.00
C MET A 14 5.65 3.94 9.17
N PRO A 15 6.28 3.86 10.36
CA PRO A 15 7.69 4.23 10.49
C PRO A 15 8.62 3.44 9.57
N VAL A 16 8.29 2.18 9.26
CA VAL A 16 9.06 1.34 8.31
C VAL A 16 8.68 1.68 6.86
N MET A 17 7.39 1.87 6.60
CA MET A 17 6.90 2.16 5.24
C MET A 17 7.30 3.55 4.75
N GLN A 18 7.68 4.47 5.65
CA GLN A 18 8.12 5.82 5.33
C GLN A 18 9.35 5.85 4.41
N ASP A 19 10.23 4.86 4.48
CA ASP A 19 11.39 4.77 3.59
C ASP A 19 10.95 4.64 2.12
N ALA A 20 9.93 3.82 1.85
CA ALA A 20 9.36 3.68 0.51
C ALA A 20 8.69 4.98 0.03
N VAL A 21 7.93 5.65 0.90
CA VAL A 21 7.30 6.95 0.60
C VAL A 21 8.37 7.98 0.23
N SER A 22 9.45 8.06 1.00
CA SER A 22 10.51 9.06 0.82
C SER A 22 11.26 8.86 -0.49
N ILE A 23 11.62 7.62 -0.82
CA ILE A 23 12.30 7.32 -2.09
C ILE A 23 11.42 7.61 -3.30
N LEU A 24 10.12 7.26 -3.26
CA LEU A 24 9.20 7.57 -4.35
C LEU A 24 9.00 9.08 -4.52
N HIS A 25 8.95 9.82 -3.42
CA HIS A 25 8.91 11.28 -3.43
C HIS A 25 10.15 11.87 -4.10
N ASP A 26 11.35 11.39 -3.77
CA ASP A 26 12.61 11.88 -4.35
C ASP A 26 12.69 11.64 -5.87
N PHE A 27 12.03 10.59 -6.36
CA PHE A 27 11.88 10.32 -7.80
C PHE A 27 10.69 11.04 -8.46
N ASN A 28 9.97 11.89 -7.73
CA ASN A 28 8.74 12.56 -8.18
C ASN A 28 7.66 11.59 -8.70
N ILE A 29 7.49 10.45 -8.02
CA ILE A 29 6.46 9.46 -8.35
C ILE A 29 5.19 9.76 -7.53
N GLU A 30 4.06 9.87 -8.21
CA GLU A 30 2.76 10.04 -7.55
C GLU A 30 2.47 8.82 -6.67
N THR A 31 2.22 9.05 -5.39
CA THR A 31 2.07 7.98 -4.39
C THR A 31 0.82 8.17 -3.57
N GLU A 32 0.06 7.09 -3.31
CA GLU A 32 -0.98 7.08 -2.27
C GLU A 32 -0.58 6.15 -1.13
N VAL A 33 -0.99 6.49 0.09
CA VAL A 33 -0.71 5.70 1.29
C VAL A 33 -2.01 5.42 2.02
N ASP A 34 -2.27 4.15 2.37
CA ASP A 34 -3.48 3.76 3.09
C ASP A 34 -3.24 2.58 4.07
N ILE A 35 -4.07 2.49 5.11
CA ILE A 35 -4.10 1.36 6.02
C ILE A 35 -5.13 0.36 5.51
N VAL A 36 -4.65 -0.82 5.10
CA VAL A 36 -5.46 -1.91 4.58
C VAL A 36 -5.06 -3.18 5.31
N SER A 37 -5.92 -3.66 6.20
CA SER A 37 -5.65 -4.85 7.02
C SER A 37 -6.26 -6.10 6.39
N ALA A 38 -5.43 -7.09 6.05
CA ALA A 38 -5.89 -8.36 5.49
C ALA A 38 -6.87 -9.11 6.42
N HIS A 39 -6.70 -9.01 7.73
CA HIS A 39 -7.53 -9.74 8.70
C HIS A 39 -8.63 -8.89 9.34
N ARG A 40 -8.44 -7.56 9.41
CA ARG A 40 -9.40 -6.66 10.09
C ARG A 40 -10.35 -5.97 9.12
N THR A 41 -9.92 -5.75 7.89
CA THR A 41 -10.71 -5.08 6.84
C THR A 41 -10.57 -5.82 5.50
N PRO A 42 -10.92 -7.12 5.44
CA PRO A 42 -10.73 -7.94 4.24
C PRO A 42 -11.50 -7.39 3.02
N ASP A 43 -12.70 -6.83 3.22
CA ASP A 43 -13.47 -6.24 2.12
C ASP A 43 -12.78 -5.01 1.52
N LYS A 44 -12.15 -4.18 2.35
CA LYS A 44 -11.34 -3.04 1.90
C LYS A 44 -10.13 -3.52 1.10
N LEU A 45 -9.47 -4.60 1.54
CA LEU A 45 -8.36 -5.20 0.79
C LEU A 45 -8.81 -5.67 -0.59
N VAL A 46 -9.91 -6.43 -0.64
CA VAL A 46 -10.46 -6.95 -1.90
C VAL A 46 -10.86 -5.80 -2.84
N ASP A 47 -11.50 -4.76 -2.33
CA ASP A 47 -11.86 -3.58 -3.11
C ASP A 47 -10.62 -2.83 -3.64
N TYR A 48 -9.64 -2.58 -2.75
CA TYR A 48 -8.39 -1.92 -3.11
C TYR A 48 -7.67 -2.66 -4.23
N ALA A 49 -7.45 -3.97 -4.07
CA ALA A 49 -6.74 -4.80 -5.03
C ALA A 49 -7.48 -4.89 -6.39
N LYS A 50 -8.81 -5.10 -6.38
CA LYS A 50 -9.62 -5.19 -7.60
C LYS A 50 -9.65 -3.90 -8.39
N ASN A 51 -9.59 -2.74 -7.72
CA ASN A 51 -9.82 -1.44 -8.34
C ASN A 51 -8.54 -0.59 -8.50
N ALA A 52 -7.41 -0.96 -7.89
CA ALA A 52 -6.15 -0.21 -7.97
C ALA A 52 -5.75 0.18 -9.42
N HIS A 53 -5.74 -0.79 -10.34
CA HIS A 53 -5.36 -0.54 -11.74
C HIS A 53 -6.33 0.44 -12.44
N LYS A 54 -7.63 0.42 -12.10
CA LYS A 54 -8.63 1.35 -12.63
C LYS A 54 -8.40 2.79 -12.13
N ARG A 55 -7.76 2.93 -10.97
CA ARG A 55 -7.36 4.22 -10.36
C ARG A 55 -5.99 4.70 -10.85
N GLY A 56 -5.40 4.04 -11.85
CA GLY A 56 -4.11 4.41 -12.44
C GLY A 56 -2.88 3.90 -11.67
N ILE A 57 -3.08 3.07 -10.63
CA ILE A 57 -1.97 2.48 -9.86
C ILE A 57 -1.30 1.41 -10.70
N SER A 58 0.00 1.60 -10.91
CA SER A 58 0.84 0.71 -11.71
C SER A 58 1.61 -0.31 -10.85
N VAL A 59 1.89 0.03 -9.59
CA VAL A 59 2.62 -0.82 -8.63
C VAL A 59 2.00 -0.66 -7.24
N ILE A 60 1.92 -1.76 -6.48
CA ILE A 60 1.54 -1.76 -5.07
C ILE A 60 2.75 -2.21 -4.23
N ILE A 61 3.10 -1.45 -3.20
CA ILE A 61 4.04 -1.82 -2.16
C ILE A 61 3.22 -2.11 -0.89
N ALA A 62 3.19 -3.36 -0.46
CA ALA A 62 2.40 -3.81 0.67
C ALA A 62 3.29 -4.25 1.83
N GLY A 63 3.13 -3.63 3.00
CA GLY A 63 3.86 -3.97 4.23
C GLY A 63 2.98 -4.70 5.26
N ALA A 64 3.49 -5.79 5.82
CA ALA A 64 2.83 -6.51 6.91
C ALA A 64 3.85 -7.26 7.79
N GLY A 65 3.49 -7.50 9.06
CA GLY A 65 4.28 -8.28 10.02
C GLY A 65 3.51 -9.50 10.57
N GLY A 66 4.23 -10.47 11.13
CA GLY A 66 3.65 -11.71 11.69
C GLY A 66 3.10 -12.64 10.60
N ALA A 67 1.82 -13.00 10.68
CA ALA A 67 1.12 -13.72 9.60
C ALA A 67 0.83 -12.77 8.41
N ALA A 68 1.89 -12.41 7.68
CA ALA A 68 1.93 -11.30 6.73
C ALA A 68 1.23 -11.60 5.39
N HIS A 69 -0.10 -11.69 5.42
CA HIS A 69 -0.91 -12.03 4.24
C HIS A 69 -1.33 -10.83 3.38
N LEU A 70 -1.04 -9.59 3.79
CA LEU A 70 -1.43 -8.41 3.01
C LEU A 70 -0.83 -8.39 1.59
N PRO A 71 0.46 -8.75 1.38
CA PRO A 71 1.06 -8.64 0.05
C PRO A 71 0.62 -9.72 -0.95
N GLY A 72 0.20 -10.90 -0.47
CA GLY A 72 -0.16 -12.05 -1.30
C GLY A 72 -1.65 -12.07 -1.64
#